data_AF-D6PCK2-F1
#
_entry.id   AF-D6PCK2-F1
#
_cell.length_a   1.000
_cell.length_b   1.000
_cell.length_c   1.000
_cell.angle_alpha   90.00
_cell.angle_beta   90.00
_cell.angle_gamma   90.00
#
_symmetry.space_group_name_H-M   'P 1'
#
loop_
_entity.id
_entity.type
_entity.pdbx_description
1 polymer ?
#
loop_
_entity_poly.entity_id
_entity_poly.type
_entity_poly.pdbx_seq_one_letter_code
_entity_poly.pdbx_strand_id
1 'polypeptide(L)'
;EDEDPNVDNMLAFGSEIANVSESALSDVISNRMDISEIMAFAVVDRAIKNDDGPFHWYSDGSNSFNHNYYWYEDPVEQKFHLIPWDMDVSFQNIKGDKNPVTQIADEWGKVRADCDPFNHGPFNIPQRSAACDKLTRGWSKFDKEYSEFRTQLLVGPLSVEQADARIDAWADQIRKATIEANEIHSDALPLHAWERALDQLKAQLAWTRAH
;
A
#
# COMPACT_ATOMS: atom_id res chain seq x y z
N GLU A 1 -17.93 -20.20 -10.98
CA GLU A 1 -18.33 -18.86 -10.56
C GLU A 1 -18.52 -17.86 -11.70
N ASP A 2 -18.00 -18.12 -12.91
CA ASP A 2 -18.06 -17.16 -14.04
C ASP A 2 -19.49 -16.86 -14.56
N GLU A 3 -20.47 -17.72 -14.29
CA GLU A 3 -21.87 -17.53 -14.75
C GLU A 3 -22.87 -17.20 -13.62
N ASP A 4 -22.52 -17.47 -12.36
CA ASP A 4 -23.36 -17.22 -11.17
C ASP A 4 -22.43 -17.05 -9.94
N PRO A 5 -21.85 -15.84 -9.74
CA PRO A 5 -20.92 -15.61 -8.65
C PRO A 5 -21.67 -15.56 -7.33
N ASN A 6 -21.27 -16.39 -6.37
CA ASN A 6 -21.75 -16.30 -5.00
C ASN A 6 -20.94 -15.23 -4.27
N VAL A 7 -21.62 -14.17 -3.78
CA VAL A 7 -21.00 -13.07 -3.03
C VAL A 7 -21.46 -13.03 -1.56
N ASP A 8 -22.16 -14.07 -1.10
CA ASP A 8 -22.77 -14.12 0.24
C ASP A 8 -21.71 -13.97 1.35
N ASN A 9 -20.54 -14.57 1.17
CA ASN A 9 -19.46 -14.49 2.16
C ASN A 9 -18.88 -13.06 2.25
N MET A 10 -18.70 -12.37 1.12
CA MET A 10 -18.24 -10.98 1.12
C MET A 10 -19.29 -10.06 1.75
N LEU A 11 -20.58 -10.25 1.44
CA LEU A 11 -21.68 -9.50 2.06
C LEU A 11 -21.74 -9.74 3.57
N ALA A 12 -21.57 -10.99 4.00
CA ALA A 12 -21.51 -11.35 5.41
C ALA A 12 -20.32 -10.67 6.11
N PHE A 13 -19.13 -10.73 5.52
CA PHE A 13 -17.95 -10.08 6.07
C PHE A 13 -18.13 -8.56 6.22
N GLY A 14 -18.64 -7.90 5.17
CA GLY A 14 -18.94 -6.46 5.22
C GLY A 14 -19.97 -6.12 6.30
N SER A 15 -21.01 -6.93 6.45
CA SER A 15 -22.04 -6.77 7.50
C SER A 15 -21.48 -6.97 8.92
N GLU A 16 -20.64 -7.99 9.11
CA GLU A 16 -19.97 -8.26 10.39
C GLU A 16 -19.11 -7.06 10.80
N ILE A 17 -18.26 -6.56 9.91
CA ILE A 17 -17.43 -5.38 10.16
C ILE A 17 -18.30 -4.16 10.44
N ALA A 18 -19.35 -3.91 9.65
CA ALA A 18 -20.22 -2.76 9.85
C ALA A 18 -20.90 -2.77 11.23
N ASN A 19 -21.33 -3.94 11.71
CA ASN A 19 -22.18 -4.07 12.90
C ASN A 19 -21.44 -4.44 14.20
N VAL A 20 -20.23 -5.01 14.13
CA VAL A 20 -19.49 -5.45 15.33
C VAL A 20 -19.15 -4.29 16.27
N SER A 21 -19.13 -4.51 17.58
CA SER A 21 -18.66 -3.51 18.54
C SER A 21 -17.15 -3.28 18.43
N GLU A 22 -16.66 -2.13 18.87
CA GLU A 22 -15.22 -1.83 18.88
C GLU A 22 -14.39 -2.83 19.70
N SER A 23 -14.98 -3.44 20.75
CA SER A 23 -14.31 -4.42 21.60
C SER A 23 -14.14 -5.80 20.95
N ALA A 24 -14.97 -6.14 19.96
CA ALA A 24 -14.96 -7.44 19.28
C ALA A 24 -14.42 -7.35 17.83
N LEU A 25 -14.07 -6.14 17.37
CA LEU A 25 -13.62 -5.90 16.00
C LEU A 25 -12.38 -6.72 15.62
N SER A 26 -11.38 -6.79 16.50
CA SER A 26 -10.15 -7.56 16.24
C SER A 26 -10.40 -9.07 16.14
N ASP A 27 -11.37 -9.60 16.89
CA ASP A 27 -11.76 -11.01 16.83
C ASP A 27 -12.43 -11.35 15.49
N VAL A 28 -13.36 -10.50 15.04
CA VAL A 28 -14.00 -10.65 13.72
C VAL A 28 -12.95 -10.62 12.61
N ILE A 29 -12.04 -9.65 12.63
CA ILE A 29 -10.97 -9.56 11.62
C ILE A 29 -10.08 -10.82 11.66
N SER A 30 -9.66 -11.28 12.84
CA SER A 30 -8.81 -12.46 12.97
C SER A 30 -9.49 -13.76 12.52
N ASN A 31 -10.82 -13.82 12.61
CA ASN A 31 -11.59 -14.96 12.11
C ASN A 31 -11.76 -14.93 10.58
N ARG A 32 -11.87 -13.74 9.99
CA ARG A 32 -12.16 -13.56 8.56
C ARG A 32 -10.93 -13.29 7.70
N MET A 33 -9.76 -13.09 8.31
CA MET A 33 -8.52 -12.73 7.61
C MET A 33 -7.30 -13.37 8.26
N ASP A 34 -6.20 -13.48 7.52
CA ASP A 34 -4.89 -13.76 8.11
C ASP A 34 -4.22 -12.44 8.55
N ILE A 35 -4.09 -12.24 9.87
CA ILE A 35 -3.47 -11.03 10.43
C ILE A 35 -2.01 -10.91 10.03
N SER A 36 -1.29 -12.03 9.91
CA SER A 36 0.13 -12.00 9.50
C SER A 36 0.27 -11.47 8.08
N GLU A 37 -0.61 -11.90 7.18
CA GLU A 37 -0.63 -11.41 5.80
C GLU A 37 -0.97 -9.91 5.73
N ILE A 38 -2.00 -9.46 6.47
CA ILE A 38 -2.39 -8.05 6.46
C ILE A 38 -1.33 -7.15 7.10
N MET A 39 -0.67 -7.61 8.16
CA MET A 39 0.42 -6.84 8.77
C MET A 39 1.64 -6.80 7.86
N ALA A 40 2.02 -7.92 7.22
CA ALA A 40 3.07 -7.95 6.21
C ALA A 40 2.76 -7.00 5.04
N PHE A 41 1.53 -7.01 4.56
CA PHE A 41 1.04 -6.10 3.53
C PHE A 41 1.17 -4.64 3.96
N ALA A 42 0.61 -4.28 5.12
CA ALA A 42 0.59 -2.91 5.61
C ALA A 42 2.01 -2.36 5.82
N VAL A 43 2.93 -3.14 6.40
CA VAL A 43 4.31 -2.66 6.61
C VAL A 43 5.03 -2.43 5.28
N VAL A 44 4.80 -3.26 4.26
CA VAL A 44 5.39 -3.07 2.93
C VAL A 44 4.80 -1.84 2.27
N ASP A 45 3.47 -1.71 2.22
CA ASP A 45 2.76 -0.57 1.62
C ASP A 45 3.25 0.76 2.19
N ARG A 46 3.29 0.89 3.52
CA ARG A 46 3.76 2.11 4.19
C ARG A 46 5.26 2.36 3.98
N ALA A 47 6.08 1.32 3.92
CA ALA A 47 7.53 1.44 3.73
C ALA A 47 7.89 1.90 2.30
N ILE A 48 7.19 1.39 1.30
CA ILE A 48 7.41 1.75 -0.11
C ILE A 48 6.61 2.98 -0.53
N LYS A 49 5.74 3.51 0.34
CA LYS A 49 4.82 4.61 0.02
C LYS A 49 3.99 4.28 -1.21
N ASN A 50 3.31 3.13 -1.18
CA ASN A 50 2.25 2.81 -2.14
C ASN A 50 1.01 3.65 -1.82
N ASP A 51 1.17 4.97 -1.89
CA ASP A 51 0.19 5.91 -1.38
C ASP A 51 -0.98 6.11 -2.34
N ASP A 52 -1.13 5.28 -3.38
CA ASP A 52 -2.31 5.26 -4.25
C ASP A 52 -3.10 3.95 -4.12
N GLY A 53 -2.98 3.31 -2.95
CA GLY A 53 -3.52 1.98 -2.66
C GLY A 53 -4.66 1.97 -1.63
N PRO A 54 -4.87 0.82 -0.95
CA PRO A 54 -5.96 0.63 0.00
C PRO A 54 -6.00 1.62 1.18
N PHE A 55 -4.87 2.26 1.50
CA PHE A 55 -4.79 3.18 2.63
C PHE A 55 -4.89 4.66 2.24
N HIS A 56 -5.05 4.98 0.95
CA HIS A 56 -5.39 6.34 0.53
C HIS A 56 -6.91 6.48 0.41
N TRP A 57 -7.51 7.17 1.36
CA TRP A 57 -8.93 7.50 1.33
C TRP A 57 -9.14 8.89 0.75
N TYR A 58 -9.25 8.97 -0.57
CA TYR A 58 -9.68 10.18 -1.28
C TYR A 58 -11.10 10.56 -0.84
N SER A 59 -11.44 11.84 -0.92
CA SER A 59 -12.80 12.31 -0.67
C SER A 59 -13.24 13.38 -1.66
N ASP A 60 -14.52 13.37 -1.98
CA ASP A 60 -15.20 14.44 -2.73
C ASP A 60 -16.06 15.35 -1.82
N GLY A 61 -15.93 15.19 -0.50
CA GLY A 61 -16.72 15.87 0.53
C GLY A 61 -18.06 15.19 0.87
N SER A 62 -18.54 14.27 0.04
CA SER A 62 -19.76 13.49 0.29
C SER A 62 -19.48 12.01 0.52
N ASN A 63 -18.47 11.49 -0.18
CA ASN A 63 -18.00 10.11 -0.12
C ASN A 63 -16.50 10.07 0.15
N SER A 64 -16.04 8.91 0.61
CA SER A 64 -14.62 8.57 0.65
C SER A 64 -14.40 7.24 0.00
N PHE A 65 -13.30 7.11 -0.74
CA PHE A 65 -12.98 5.92 -1.52
C PHE A 65 -11.47 5.72 -1.62
N ASN A 66 -11.09 4.48 -1.91
CA ASN A 66 -9.73 4.01 -2.13
C ASN A 66 -9.76 3.03 -3.32
N HIS A 67 -8.59 2.62 -3.81
CA HIS A 67 -8.50 1.72 -4.97
C HIS A 67 -7.15 1.00 -5.04
N ASN A 68 -6.87 0.34 -6.17
CA ASN A 68 -5.64 -0.39 -6.48
C ASN A 68 -5.39 -1.63 -5.62
N TYR A 69 -6.44 -2.44 -5.46
CA TYR A 69 -6.37 -3.75 -4.84
C TYR A 69 -7.51 -4.67 -5.29
N TYR A 70 -7.33 -5.95 -5.05
CA TYR A 70 -8.37 -6.97 -5.14
C TYR A 70 -8.65 -7.59 -3.78
N TRP A 71 -9.91 -7.98 -3.58
CA TRP A 71 -10.28 -8.95 -2.57
C TRP A 71 -10.24 -10.34 -3.19
N TYR A 72 -9.55 -11.26 -2.52
CA TYR A 72 -9.61 -12.68 -2.84
C TYR A 72 -10.29 -13.42 -1.68
N GLU A 73 -11.30 -14.21 -2.00
CA GLU A 73 -11.99 -15.07 -1.05
C GLU A 73 -11.44 -16.49 -1.15
N ASP A 74 -11.00 -17.05 -0.03
CA ASP A 74 -10.82 -18.49 0.11
C ASP A 74 -12.15 -19.09 0.60
N PRO A 75 -12.90 -19.81 -0.25
CA PRO A 75 -14.21 -20.35 0.12
C PRO A 75 -14.11 -21.55 1.08
N VAL A 76 -12.94 -22.18 1.21
CA VAL A 76 -12.73 -23.33 2.10
C VAL A 76 -12.48 -22.86 3.52
N GLU A 77 -11.55 -21.92 3.69
CA GLU A 77 -11.22 -21.35 4.99
C GLU A 77 -12.16 -20.20 5.38
N GLN A 78 -13.00 -19.73 4.45
CA GLN A 78 -13.87 -18.57 4.58
C GLN A 78 -13.12 -17.30 5.00
N LYS A 79 -11.91 -17.15 4.47
CA LYS A 79 -11.01 -16.01 4.74
C LYS A 79 -10.88 -15.11 3.52
N PHE A 80 -10.66 -13.83 3.79
CA PHE A 80 -10.42 -12.80 2.79
C PHE A 80 -8.98 -12.34 2.84
N HIS A 81 -8.42 -12.19 1.64
CA HIS A 81 -7.07 -11.74 1.39
C HIS A 81 -7.10 -10.45 0.59
N LEU A 82 -6.22 -9.51 0.93
CA LEU A 82 -6.07 -8.25 0.22
C LEU A 82 -4.84 -8.33 -0.68
N ILE A 83 -5.02 -8.12 -1.98
CA ILE A 83 -3.95 -8.23 -2.98
C ILE A 83 -3.71 -6.86 -3.60
N PRO A 84 -2.51 -6.28 -3.52
CA PRO A 84 -2.22 -5.01 -4.17
C PRO A 84 -2.30 -5.13 -5.69
N TRP A 85 -2.72 -4.06 -6.33
CA TRP A 85 -2.71 -3.89 -7.76
C TRP A 85 -2.12 -2.52 -8.11
N ASP A 86 -1.72 -2.31 -9.37
CA ASP A 86 -1.34 -0.99 -9.91
C ASP A 86 -0.37 -0.17 -9.02
N MET A 87 0.81 -0.74 -8.75
CA MET A 87 1.80 -0.16 -7.83
C MET A 87 2.88 0.68 -8.53
N ASP A 88 2.64 1.17 -9.74
CA ASP A 88 3.63 1.90 -10.55
C ASP A 88 4.02 3.27 -9.96
N VAL A 89 3.13 3.88 -9.17
CA VAL A 89 3.38 5.13 -8.42
C VAL A 89 4.00 4.92 -7.03
N SER A 90 4.34 3.68 -6.66
CA SER A 90 5.10 3.40 -5.44
C SER A 90 6.47 4.09 -5.44
N PHE A 91 7.06 4.25 -4.25
CA PHE A 91 8.37 4.87 -3.98
C PHE A 91 8.46 6.39 -4.22
N GLN A 92 7.46 7.01 -4.86
CA GLN A 92 7.51 8.43 -5.24
C GLN A 92 7.55 9.37 -4.03
N ASN A 93 6.83 9.04 -2.96
CA ASN A 93 6.67 9.89 -1.76
C ASN A 93 7.59 9.51 -0.59
N ILE A 94 8.60 8.64 -0.80
CA ILE A 94 9.51 8.23 0.29
C ILE A 94 10.32 9.41 0.81
N LYS A 95 10.92 10.20 -0.09
CA LYS A 95 11.73 11.37 0.27
C LYS A 95 11.02 12.62 -0.17
N GLY A 96 10.12 13.06 0.69
CA GLY A 96 9.27 14.22 0.48
C GLY A 96 8.07 13.92 -0.43
N ASP A 97 7.19 14.90 -0.43
CA ASP A 97 5.88 14.91 -1.04
C ASP A 97 5.96 15.24 -2.54
N LYS A 98 6.52 14.31 -3.32
CA LYS A 98 6.83 14.54 -4.75
C LYS A 98 5.64 14.38 -5.67
N ASN A 99 4.80 13.35 -5.47
CA ASN A 99 3.60 13.19 -6.27
C ASN A 99 2.51 14.12 -5.69
N PRO A 100 2.03 15.12 -6.43
CA PRO A 100 1.13 16.13 -5.87
C PRO A 100 -0.29 15.59 -5.58
N VAL A 101 -0.62 14.38 -6.02
CA VAL A 101 -1.94 13.76 -5.91
C VAL A 101 -1.98 12.70 -4.81
N THR A 102 -1.00 11.78 -4.81
CA THR A 102 -1.13 10.52 -4.06
C THR A 102 -0.63 10.59 -2.62
N GLN A 103 -0.19 11.73 -2.09
CA GLN A 103 0.36 11.79 -0.73
C GLN A 103 -0.67 11.40 0.34
N ILE A 104 -0.33 10.44 1.20
CA ILE A 104 -1.14 10.13 2.38
C ILE A 104 -0.69 10.98 3.57
N ALA A 105 -1.61 11.75 4.12
CA ALA A 105 -1.32 12.70 5.18
C ALA A 105 -0.97 12.05 6.54
N ASP A 106 -1.59 10.92 6.85
CA ASP A 106 -1.53 10.28 8.16
C ASP A 106 -0.57 9.08 8.20
N GLU A 107 0.11 8.93 9.33
CA GLU A 107 0.81 7.70 9.67
C GLU A 107 -0.18 6.57 9.96
N TRP A 108 0.33 5.34 10.00
CA TRP A 108 -0.47 4.14 10.30
C TRP A 108 -1.27 4.30 11.60
N GLY A 109 -2.58 4.03 11.53
CA GLY A 109 -3.49 4.12 12.68
C GLY A 109 -3.78 5.53 13.20
N LYS A 110 -3.22 6.59 12.60
CA LYS A 110 -3.49 7.97 13.03
C LYS A 110 -4.76 8.50 12.39
N VAL A 111 -5.44 9.35 13.15
CA VAL A 111 -6.66 10.06 12.74
C VAL A 111 -6.42 11.55 12.92
N ARG A 112 -6.93 12.34 11.99
CA ARG A 112 -7.06 13.79 12.14
C ARG A 112 -8.46 14.25 11.77
N ALA A 113 -8.74 15.51 12.09
CA ALA A 113 -9.99 16.20 11.78
C ALA A 113 -11.25 15.42 12.23
N ASP A 114 -11.16 14.64 13.32
CA ASP A 114 -12.27 13.83 13.86
C ASP A 114 -13.03 13.01 12.80
N CYS A 115 -12.29 12.51 11.80
CA CYS A 115 -12.80 11.76 10.65
C CYS A 115 -13.60 12.54 9.61
N ASP A 116 -13.64 13.87 9.70
CA ASP A 116 -14.11 14.75 8.63
C ASP A 116 -13.07 14.85 7.50
N PRO A 117 -13.50 15.04 6.24
CA PRO A 117 -12.58 15.28 5.13
C PRO A 117 -11.70 16.52 5.32
N PHE A 118 -10.44 16.44 4.90
CA PHE A 118 -9.47 17.53 4.95
C PHE A 118 -8.60 17.56 3.70
N ASN A 119 -8.07 18.74 3.34
CA ASN A 119 -7.17 18.88 2.20
C ASN A 119 -5.71 18.60 2.59
N HIS A 120 -4.97 17.91 1.72
CA HIS A 120 -3.56 17.65 1.92
C HIS A 120 -2.75 17.70 0.62
N GLY A 121 -1.44 17.90 0.76
CA GLY A 121 -0.48 17.96 -0.33
C GLY A 121 -0.56 19.24 -1.19
N PRO A 122 0.35 19.39 -2.17
CA PRO A 122 0.46 20.58 -3.02
C PRO A 122 -0.81 20.92 -3.79
N PHE A 123 -1.61 19.91 -4.17
CA PHE A 123 -2.86 20.12 -4.90
C PHE A 123 -4.09 20.21 -4.00
N ASN A 124 -3.91 20.20 -2.67
CA ASN A 124 -5.01 20.21 -1.70
C ASN A 124 -6.05 19.13 -2.00
N ILE A 125 -5.59 17.92 -2.33
CA ILE A 125 -6.48 16.79 -2.59
C ILE A 125 -7.24 16.51 -1.29
N PRO A 126 -8.58 16.47 -1.31
CA PRO A 126 -9.35 16.14 -0.12
C PRO A 126 -9.21 14.65 0.19
N GLN A 127 -8.98 14.36 1.47
CA GLN A 127 -8.73 13.02 2.00
C GLN A 127 -9.47 12.83 3.31
N ARG A 128 -9.59 11.58 3.74
CA ARG A 128 -10.03 11.18 5.07
C ARG A 128 -8.97 10.27 5.67
N SER A 129 -8.76 10.31 6.99
CA SER A 129 -7.78 9.42 7.61
C SER A 129 -8.19 7.96 7.41
N ALA A 130 -7.26 7.09 7.02
CA ALA A 130 -7.57 5.69 6.73
C ALA A 130 -8.18 4.96 7.94
N ALA A 131 -7.69 5.26 9.16
CA ALA A 131 -8.23 4.71 10.41
C ALA A 131 -9.65 5.22 10.78
N CYS A 132 -10.27 6.06 9.95
CA CYS A 132 -11.68 6.38 10.08
C CYS A 132 -12.59 5.29 9.49
N ASP A 133 -12.08 4.55 8.50
CA ASP A 133 -12.70 3.28 8.08
C ASP A 133 -12.56 2.24 9.20
N LYS A 134 -13.62 1.46 9.42
CA LYS A 134 -13.71 0.55 10.56
C LYS A 134 -12.80 -0.66 10.39
N LEU A 135 -12.65 -1.18 9.16
CA LEU A 135 -11.76 -2.30 8.89
C LEU A 135 -10.31 -1.88 9.07
N THR A 136 -9.92 -0.76 8.48
CA THR A 136 -8.57 -0.20 8.59
C THR A 136 -8.20 0.16 10.02
N ARG A 137 -9.14 0.75 10.78
CA ARG A 137 -8.96 0.98 12.24
C ARG A 137 -8.78 -0.31 13.01
N GLY A 138 -9.48 -1.37 12.63
CA GLY A 138 -9.34 -2.68 13.25
C GLY A 138 -7.95 -3.27 12.99
N TRP A 139 -7.43 -3.14 11.77
CA TRP A 139 -6.06 -3.54 11.44
C TRP A 139 -5.01 -2.76 12.23
N SER A 140 -5.22 -1.47 12.47
CA SER A 140 -4.28 -0.67 13.26
C SER A 140 -4.26 -1.01 14.75
N LYS A 141 -5.11 -1.95 15.24
CA LYS A 141 -5.04 -2.44 16.62
C LYS A 141 -3.97 -3.53 16.82
N PHE A 142 -3.44 -4.10 15.74
CA PHE A 142 -2.39 -5.12 15.77
C PHE A 142 -0.99 -4.48 15.77
N ASP A 143 -0.77 -3.52 16.68
CA ASP A 143 0.47 -2.72 16.75
C ASP A 143 1.73 -3.57 16.98
N LYS A 144 1.58 -4.65 17.75
CA LYS A 144 2.68 -5.57 18.06
C LYS A 144 3.09 -6.31 16.79
N GLU A 145 2.14 -6.92 16.10
CA GLU A 145 2.34 -7.64 14.85
C GLU A 145 2.90 -6.72 13.76
N TYR A 146 2.33 -5.52 13.61
CA TYR A 146 2.86 -4.49 12.70
C TYR A 146 4.34 -4.17 12.99
N SER A 147 4.69 -3.98 14.26
CA SER A 147 6.07 -3.69 14.67
C SER A 147 7.01 -4.86 14.36
N GLU A 148 6.58 -6.09 14.64
CA GLU A 148 7.34 -7.31 14.36
C GLU A 148 7.57 -7.51 12.85
N PHE A 149 6.53 -7.36 12.02
CA PHE A 149 6.65 -7.45 10.57
C PHE A 149 7.49 -6.31 9.99
N ARG A 150 7.42 -5.10 10.57
CA ARG A 150 8.30 -4.00 10.15
C ARG A 150 9.76 -4.33 10.43
N THR A 151 10.09 -4.89 11.60
CA THR A 151 11.46 -5.33 11.88
C THR A 151 11.91 -6.40 10.89
N GLN A 152 11.07 -7.41 10.61
CA GLN A 152 11.38 -8.47 9.65
C GLN A 152 11.61 -7.93 8.24
N LEU A 153 10.78 -6.97 7.80
CA LEU A 153 10.94 -6.31 6.51
C LEU A 153 12.31 -5.64 6.40
N LEU A 154 12.70 -4.85 7.41
CA LEU A 154 13.94 -4.07 7.37
C LEU A 154 15.21 -4.91 7.44
N VAL A 155 15.21 -6.02 8.19
CA VAL A 155 16.38 -6.92 8.28
C VAL A 155 16.42 -7.98 7.17
N GLY A 156 15.29 -8.23 6.51
CA GLY A 156 15.14 -9.20 5.44
C GLY A 156 14.93 -8.53 4.08
N PRO A 157 13.72 -8.60 3.48
CA PRO A 157 13.49 -8.20 2.08
C PRO A 157 13.91 -6.76 1.74
N LEU A 158 13.75 -5.83 2.68
CA LEU A 158 14.13 -4.44 2.52
C LEU A 158 15.52 -4.13 3.10
N SER A 159 16.34 -5.12 3.44
CA SER A 159 17.75 -4.89 3.76
C SER A 159 18.51 -4.30 2.55
N VAL A 160 19.66 -3.67 2.79
CA VAL A 160 20.52 -3.15 1.71
C VAL A 160 20.91 -4.28 0.75
N GLU A 161 21.41 -5.39 1.29
CA GLU A 161 21.85 -6.53 0.50
C GLU A 161 20.73 -7.10 -0.38
N GLN A 162 19.55 -7.38 0.18
CA GLN A 162 18.49 -8.04 -0.57
C GLN A 162 17.80 -7.12 -1.58
N ALA A 163 17.45 -5.89 -1.18
CA ALA A 163 16.70 -5.01 -2.07
C ALA A 163 17.59 -4.45 -3.20
N ASP A 164 18.85 -4.08 -2.90
CA ASP A 164 19.74 -3.55 -3.92
C ASP A 164 20.13 -4.65 -4.92
N ALA A 165 20.36 -5.89 -4.46
CA ALA A 165 20.58 -7.03 -5.35
C ALA A 165 19.35 -7.32 -6.24
N ARG A 166 18.13 -7.15 -5.72
CA ARG A 166 16.91 -7.30 -6.51
C ARG A 166 16.77 -6.22 -7.58
N ILE A 167 17.05 -4.96 -7.22
CA ILE A 167 17.06 -3.83 -8.15
C ILE A 167 18.09 -4.08 -9.25
N ASP A 168 19.30 -4.50 -8.90
CA ASP A 168 20.37 -4.76 -9.87
C ASP A 168 20.02 -5.91 -10.81
N ALA A 169 19.47 -7.01 -10.29
CA ALA A 169 19.03 -8.13 -11.11
C ALA A 169 17.96 -7.72 -12.14
N TRP A 170 16.98 -6.89 -11.74
CA TRP A 170 15.97 -6.37 -12.66
C TRP A 170 16.54 -5.35 -13.64
N ALA A 171 17.44 -4.47 -13.18
CA ALA A 171 18.12 -3.52 -14.04
C ALA A 171 18.92 -4.24 -15.14
N ASP A 172 19.67 -5.28 -14.81
CA ASP A 172 20.44 -6.07 -15.77
C ASP A 172 19.54 -6.77 -16.80
N GLN A 173 18.36 -7.24 -16.39
CA GLN A 173 17.39 -7.86 -17.29
C GLN A 173 16.84 -6.88 -18.33
N ILE A 174 16.60 -5.61 -17.97
CA ILE A 174 15.92 -4.64 -18.84
C ILE A 174 16.86 -3.63 -19.51
N ARG A 175 18.11 -3.50 -19.05
CA ARG A 175 19.08 -2.50 -19.53
C ARG A 175 19.22 -2.47 -21.05
N LYS A 176 19.34 -3.64 -21.68
CA LYS A 176 19.49 -3.74 -23.14
C LYS A 176 18.26 -3.18 -23.85
N ALA A 177 17.06 -3.51 -23.37
CA ALA A 177 15.81 -3.01 -23.93
C ALA A 177 15.68 -1.49 -23.74
N THR A 178 16.15 -0.93 -22.62
CA THR A 178 16.20 0.52 -22.39
C THR A 178 17.10 1.23 -23.40
N ILE A 179 18.27 0.66 -23.70
CA ILE A 179 19.20 1.21 -24.72
C ILE A 179 18.54 1.18 -26.09
N GLU A 180 18.00 0.02 -26.49
CA GLU A 180 17.33 -0.18 -27.78
C GLU A 180 16.14 0.78 -27.93
N ALA A 181 15.31 0.94 -26.91
CA ALA A 181 14.19 1.87 -26.93
C ALA A 181 14.65 3.32 -27.14
N ASN A 182 15.73 3.74 -26.47
CA ASN A 182 16.30 5.09 -26.61
C ASN A 182 16.97 5.33 -27.97
N GLU A 183 17.38 4.28 -28.69
CA GLU A 183 17.90 4.38 -30.06
C GLU A 183 16.79 4.47 -31.10
N ILE A 184 15.65 3.80 -30.87
CA ILE A 184 14.55 3.67 -31.83
C ILE A 184 13.50 4.76 -31.66
N HIS A 185 13.25 5.23 -30.44
CA HIS A 185 12.15 6.13 -30.10
C HIS A 185 12.67 7.47 -29.56
N SER A 186 12.18 8.57 -30.13
CA SER A 186 12.62 9.93 -29.75
C SER A 186 12.12 10.39 -28.38
N ASP A 187 11.08 9.72 -27.86
CA ASP A 187 10.44 9.98 -26.57
C ASP A 187 10.83 8.96 -25.49
N ALA A 188 11.67 7.98 -25.82
CA ALA A 188 12.16 7.02 -24.84
C ALA A 188 13.07 7.67 -23.79
N LEU A 189 13.09 7.06 -22.60
CA LEU A 189 13.89 7.53 -21.48
C LEU A 189 15.40 7.37 -21.78
N PRO A 190 16.20 8.46 -21.72
CA PRO A 190 17.63 8.35 -21.92
C PRO A 190 18.30 7.45 -20.88
N LEU A 191 19.25 6.62 -21.31
CA LEU A 191 19.95 5.66 -20.44
C LEU A 191 20.46 6.31 -19.15
N HIS A 192 21.10 7.46 -19.26
CA HIS A 192 21.67 8.19 -18.14
C HIS A 192 20.60 8.68 -17.14
N ALA A 193 19.37 8.93 -17.60
CA ALA A 193 18.25 9.33 -16.75
C ALA A 193 17.65 8.12 -16.03
N TRP A 194 17.56 6.99 -16.73
CA TRP A 194 17.17 5.70 -16.15
C TRP A 194 18.14 5.24 -15.06
N GLU A 195 19.46 5.30 -15.30
CA GLU A 195 20.48 4.95 -14.30
C GLU A 195 20.39 5.83 -13.05
N ARG A 196 20.19 7.14 -13.22
CA ARG A 196 19.95 8.04 -12.08
C ARG A 196 18.68 7.70 -11.31
N ALA A 197 17.63 7.21 -11.98
CA ALA A 197 16.41 6.79 -11.31
C ALA A 197 16.64 5.54 -10.44
N LEU A 198 17.49 4.60 -10.89
CA LEU A 198 17.91 3.44 -10.08
C LEU A 198 18.67 3.89 -8.81
N ASP A 199 19.62 4.83 -8.96
CA ASP A 199 20.34 5.39 -7.81
C ASP A 199 19.41 6.11 -6.83
N GLN A 200 18.43 6.86 -7.36
CA GLN A 200 17.42 7.53 -6.55
C GLN A 200 16.54 6.54 -5.79
N LEU A 201 16.12 5.45 -6.43
CA LEU A 201 15.33 4.39 -5.79
C LEU A 201 16.12 3.77 -4.63
N LYS A 202 17.37 3.38 -4.84
CA LYS A 202 18.24 2.84 -3.76
C LYS A 202 18.42 3.84 -2.62
N ALA A 203 18.61 5.12 -2.93
CA ALA A 203 18.71 6.18 -1.92
C ALA A 203 17.40 6.42 -1.15
N GLN A 204 16.24 6.28 -1.81
CA GLN A 204 14.93 6.33 -1.15
C GLN A 204 14.76 5.16 -0.19
N LEU A 205 15.08 3.93 -0.62
CA LEU A 205 15.02 2.76 0.27
C LEU A 205 15.98 2.89 1.46
N ALA A 206 17.17 3.46 1.24
CA ALA A 206 18.09 3.79 2.33
C ALA A 206 17.48 4.78 3.34
N TRP A 207 16.68 5.75 2.87
CA TRP A 207 15.94 6.65 3.75
C TRP A 207 14.86 5.92 4.56
N THR A 208 14.07 5.06 3.93
CA THR A 208 13.05 4.22 4.61
C THR A 208 13.67 3.34 5.69
N ARG A 209 14.86 2.77 5.46
CA ARG A 209 15.55 1.95 6.47
C ARG A 209 15.97 2.75 7.71
N ALA A 210 16.17 4.05 7.56
CA ALA A 210 16.66 4.93 8.62
C ALA A 210 15.54 5.65 9.41
N HIS A 211 14.29 5.57 8.95
CA HIS A 211 13.13 6.27 9.54
C HIS A 211 11.97 5.28 9.68
#